data_AF-A0A2A6BSB3-F1
#
_entry.id   AF-A0A2A6BSB3-F1
#
_cell.length_a   1.000
_cell.length_b   1.000
_cell.length_c   1.000
_cell.angle_alpha   90.00
_cell.angle_beta   90.00
_cell.angle_gamma   90.00
#
_symmetry.space_group_name_H-M   'P 1'
#
loop_
_entity.id
_entity.type
_entity.pdbx_description
1 polymer ?
#
loop_
_entity_poly.entity_id
_entity_poly.type
_entity_poly.pdbx_seq_one_letter_code
_entity_poly.pdbx_strand_id
1 'polypeptide(L)'
;MNSDQVQILDDHNHYRAKHGAQALRLDGNLNSSAQAWAQHLAWQDSGLPHSSGNYGENLFCCGGTAATDATHLWYNEVSMYNFHTGGYSTATGHFTALVWRGTSSLGVGIAQSGSGRTYVVAHYYPPGNHAGQFQQNVRPAQNGVAAQQNGAANNHQQSASAQLDGQKFVRSHYGAYLRAWRGPNCGPNWLVDMAPHCKECEHWHIEDHGGKVVFRAYCSPAKYLRANQDGSVDLAGHAQAWEMWTPVRNANGTWSFRSHHGTWLRAQPNGVVSLQTHAKADEQFTIGAW
;
A
#
# COMPACT_ATOMS: atom_id res chain seq x y z
N MET A 1 -4.49 -25.92 -7.52
CA MET A 1 -4.72 -24.54 -7.06
C MET A 1 -3.58 -23.69 -7.55
N ASN A 2 -3.85 -22.46 -8.01
CA ASN A 2 -2.83 -21.52 -8.48
C ASN A 2 -2.06 -20.94 -7.27
N SER A 3 -0.73 -20.80 -7.37
CA SER A 3 0.12 -20.24 -6.31
C SER A 3 -0.33 -18.84 -5.88
N ASP A 4 -0.82 -18.03 -6.82
CA ASP A 4 -1.25 -16.66 -6.53
C ASP A 4 -2.56 -16.64 -5.73
N GLN A 5 -3.47 -17.59 -5.98
CA GLN A 5 -4.71 -17.73 -5.20
C GLN A 5 -4.42 -18.12 -3.75
N VAL A 6 -3.41 -18.95 -3.53
CA VAL A 6 -2.96 -19.35 -2.18
C VAL A 6 -2.33 -18.16 -1.48
N GLN A 7 -1.42 -17.42 -2.13
CA GLN A 7 -0.81 -16.25 -1.53
C GLN A 7 -1.86 -15.17 -1.17
N ILE A 8 -2.82 -14.91 -2.08
CA ILE A 8 -3.92 -13.99 -1.80
C ILE A 8 -4.74 -14.45 -0.60
N LEU A 9 -5.07 -15.74 -0.49
CA LEU A 9 -5.75 -16.30 0.69
C LEU A 9 -4.95 -16.07 1.98
N ASP A 10 -3.65 -16.33 1.94
CA ASP A 10 -2.76 -16.19 3.10
C ASP A 10 -2.69 -14.72 3.55
N ASP A 11 -2.58 -13.78 2.61
CA ASP A 11 -2.61 -12.34 2.89
C ASP A 11 -3.95 -11.91 3.49
N HIS A 12 -5.08 -12.40 2.95
CA HIS A 12 -6.40 -12.15 3.52
C HIS A 12 -6.48 -12.64 4.96
N ASN A 13 -6.00 -13.86 5.22
CA ASN A 13 -6.07 -14.49 6.54
C ASN A 13 -5.14 -13.81 7.56
N HIS A 14 -3.96 -13.35 7.13
CA HIS A 14 -3.07 -12.53 7.95
C HIS A 14 -3.77 -11.25 8.42
N TYR A 15 -4.43 -10.53 7.51
CA TYR A 15 -5.14 -9.32 7.86
C TYR A 15 -6.38 -9.58 8.71
N ARG A 16 -7.19 -10.58 8.36
CA ARG A 16 -8.36 -10.97 9.15
C ARG A 16 -8.02 -11.32 10.59
N ALA A 17 -6.89 -12.00 10.81
CA ALA A 17 -6.40 -12.32 12.15
C ALA A 17 -6.16 -11.06 12.99
N LYS A 18 -5.60 -9.98 12.42
CA LYS A 18 -5.40 -8.70 13.11
C LYS A 18 -6.71 -8.10 13.63
N HIS A 19 -7.83 -8.35 12.95
CA HIS A 19 -9.16 -7.86 13.29
C HIS A 19 -10.02 -8.88 14.06
N GLY A 20 -9.44 -10.03 14.45
CA GLY A 20 -10.15 -11.10 15.15
C GLY A 20 -11.26 -11.76 14.31
N ALA A 21 -11.17 -11.68 12.99
CA ALA A 21 -12.04 -12.40 12.06
C ALA A 21 -11.48 -13.80 11.78
N GLN A 22 -12.36 -14.79 11.61
CA GLN A 22 -11.95 -16.17 11.32
C GLN A 22 -11.30 -16.27 9.93
N ALA A 23 -10.33 -17.17 9.78
CA ALA A 23 -9.70 -17.43 8.49
C ALA A 23 -10.72 -17.88 7.44
N LEU A 24 -10.59 -17.36 6.22
CA LEU A 24 -11.32 -17.79 5.05
C LEU A 24 -10.74 -19.10 4.52
N ARG A 25 -11.57 -19.81 3.75
CA ARG A 25 -11.16 -20.95 2.93
C ARG A 25 -11.44 -20.65 1.45
N LEU A 26 -10.59 -21.14 0.56
CA LEU A 26 -10.88 -21.08 -0.86
C LEU A 26 -12.06 -21.98 -1.20
N ASP A 27 -12.98 -21.48 -2.03
CA ASP A 27 -14.11 -22.21 -2.58
C ASP A 27 -13.96 -22.37 -4.10
N GLY A 28 -14.11 -23.60 -4.60
CA GLY A 28 -13.89 -23.91 -6.02
C GLY A 28 -14.90 -23.25 -6.97
N ASN A 29 -16.15 -23.09 -6.54
CA ASN A 29 -17.19 -22.45 -7.35
C ASN A 29 -16.97 -20.94 -7.40
N LEU A 30 -16.65 -20.32 -6.25
CA LEU A 30 -16.29 -18.91 -6.19
C LEU A 30 -15.02 -18.61 -7.00
N ASN A 31 -13.99 -19.47 -6.92
CA ASN A 31 -12.79 -19.34 -7.75
C ASN A 31 -13.13 -19.36 -9.24
N SER A 32 -13.98 -20.29 -9.66
CA SER A 32 -14.36 -20.42 -11.08
C SER A 32 -15.15 -19.19 -11.56
N SER A 33 -16.08 -18.69 -10.74
CA SER A 33 -16.85 -17.47 -11.00
C SER A 33 -15.94 -16.23 -11.07
N ALA A 34 -15.07 -16.04 -10.08
CA ALA A 34 -14.13 -14.93 -10.03
C ALA A 34 -13.17 -14.96 -11.22
N GLN A 35 -12.69 -16.15 -11.60
CA GLN A 35 -11.79 -16.33 -12.73
C GLN A 35 -12.44 -15.99 -14.08
N ALA A 36 -13.70 -16.40 -14.28
CA ALA A 36 -14.47 -16.04 -15.47
C ALA A 36 -14.68 -14.52 -15.54
N TRP A 37 -14.96 -13.86 -14.41
CA TRP A 37 -15.09 -12.40 -14.38
C TRP A 37 -13.77 -11.68 -14.61
N ALA A 38 -12.67 -12.14 -14.02
CA ALA A 38 -11.34 -11.58 -14.27
C ALA A 38 -10.99 -11.64 -15.77
N GLN A 39 -11.26 -12.76 -16.43
CA GLN A 39 -11.08 -12.91 -17.87
C GLN A 39 -11.96 -11.96 -18.68
N HIS A 40 -13.22 -11.78 -18.28
CA HIS A 40 -14.13 -10.82 -18.92
C HIS A 40 -13.60 -9.38 -18.81
N LEU A 41 -13.16 -8.96 -17.62
CA LEU A 41 -12.59 -7.64 -17.39
C LEU A 41 -11.30 -7.43 -18.20
N ALA A 42 -10.42 -8.45 -18.23
CA ALA A 42 -9.19 -8.42 -19.01
C ALA A 42 -9.44 -8.36 -20.52
N TRP A 43 -10.52 -8.99 -21.01
CA TRP A 43 -10.91 -8.93 -22.41
C TRP A 43 -11.48 -7.56 -22.79
N GLN A 44 -12.27 -6.93 -21.92
CA GLN A 44 -12.81 -5.58 -22.15
C GLN A 44 -11.76 -4.47 -21.99
N ASP A 45 -10.83 -4.64 -21.05
CA ASP A 45 -9.69 -3.76 -20.76
C ASP A 45 -10.05 -2.26 -20.58
N SER A 46 -11.26 -1.97 -20.09
CA SER A 46 -11.85 -0.62 -20.10
C SER A 46 -12.38 -0.15 -18.75
N GLY A 47 -12.39 -0.98 -17.71
CA GLY A 47 -12.85 -0.60 -16.37
C GLY A 47 -12.95 -1.76 -15.39
N LEU A 48 -13.60 -1.50 -14.26
CA LEU A 48 -13.86 -2.46 -13.18
C LEU A 48 -15.35 -2.50 -12.80
N PRO A 49 -16.28 -2.77 -13.72
CA PRO A 49 -17.66 -3.01 -13.35
C PRO A 49 -17.80 -4.25 -12.46
N HIS A 50 -18.68 -4.16 -11.46
CA HIS A 50 -19.03 -5.31 -10.63
C HIS A 50 -19.77 -6.38 -11.44
N SER A 51 -19.54 -7.65 -11.09
CA SER A 51 -20.26 -8.78 -11.67
C SER A 51 -21.67 -8.92 -11.12
N SER A 52 -22.48 -9.79 -11.73
CA SER A 52 -23.83 -10.13 -11.28
C SER A 52 -23.83 -11.48 -10.54
N GLY A 53 -23.81 -11.45 -9.20
CA GLY A 53 -23.87 -12.66 -8.39
C GLY A 53 -24.23 -12.42 -6.93
N ASN A 54 -24.56 -13.50 -6.21
CA ASN A 54 -24.93 -13.46 -4.80
C ASN A 54 -23.71 -13.70 -3.88
N TYR A 55 -22.72 -12.82 -4.01
CA TYR A 55 -21.46 -12.82 -3.25
C TYR A 55 -21.00 -11.38 -3.05
N GLY A 56 -20.11 -11.15 -2.08
CA GLY A 56 -19.36 -9.89 -2.00
C GLY A 56 -18.27 -9.88 -3.06
N GLU A 57 -17.83 -8.71 -3.50
CA GLU A 57 -16.81 -8.62 -4.55
C GLU A 57 -15.83 -7.47 -4.30
N ASN A 58 -14.54 -7.77 -4.42
CA ASN A 58 -13.51 -6.75 -4.61
C ASN A 58 -12.89 -6.92 -6.00
N LEU A 59 -12.62 -5.79 -6.65
CA LEU A 59 -12.02 -5.72 -7.98
C LEU A 59 -10.74 -4.91 -7.93
N PHE A 60 -9.77 -5.30 -8.74
CA PHE A 60 -8.50 -4.62 -8.84
C PHE A 60 -7.94 -4.73 -10.26
N CYS A 61 -7.32 -3.66 -10.74
CA CYS A 61 -6.58 -3.66 -12.00
C CYS A 61 -5.41 -2.69 -11.96
N CYS A 62 -4.28 -3.13 -12.50
CA CYS A 62 -3.16 -2.25 -12.83
C CYS A 62 -2.19 -2.90 -13.82
N GLY A 63 -1.36 -2.06 -14.45
CA GLY A 63 -0.31 -2.51 -15.36
C GLY A 63 0.95 -2.93 -14.62
N GLY A 64 1.48 -4.12 -14.91
CA GLY A 64 2.81 -4.53 -14.48
C GLY A 64 2.93 -5.04 -13.04
N THR A 65 1.84 -5.24 -12.29
CA THR A 65 1.82 -5.75 -10.90
C THR A 65 1.58 -7.22 -10.73
N ALA A 66 2.13 -7.73 -9.63
CA ALA A 66 1.79 -9.03 -9.09
C ALA A 66 0.33 -8.98 -8.62
N ALA A 67 -0.42 -10.05 -8.89
CA ALA A 67 -1.81 -10.16 -8.46
C ALA A 67 -1.96 -10.09 -6.91
N THR A 68 -0.91 -10.47 -6.19
CA THR A 68 -0.83 -10.50 -4.73
C THR A 68 -0.91 -9.10 -4.09
N ASP A 69 -0.53 -8.05 -4.82
CA ASP A 69 -0.60 -6.66 -4.31
C ASP A 69 -2.05 -6.19 -4.08
N ALA A 70 -3.03 -6.80 -4.75
CA ALA A 70 -4.44 -6.44 -4.63
C ALA A 70 -4.94 -6.52 -3.18
N THR A 71 -4.59 -7.59 -2.46
CA THR A 71 -5.02 -7.79 -1.06
C THR A 71 -4.51 -6.70 -0.15
N HIS A 72 -3.24 -6.32 -0.30
CA HIS A 72 -2.63 -5.26 0.50
C HIS A 72 -3.31 -3.92 0.23
N LEU A 73 -3.56 -3.58 -1.04
CA LEU A 73 -4.23 -2.33 -1.40
C LEU A 73 -5.66 -2.27 -0.87
N TRP A 74 -6.45 -3.34 -1.04
CA TRP A 74 -7.78 -3.42 -0.44
C TRP A 74 -7.76 -3.27 1.09
N TYR A 75 -6.80 -3.87 1.78
CA TYR A 75 -6.67 -3.73 3.22
C TYR A 75 -6.29 -2.30 3.65
N ASN A 76 -5.49 -1.59 2.86
CA ASN A 76 -4.97 -0.25 3.19
C ASN A 76 -6.07 0.81 3.42
N GLU A 77 -7.25 0.59 2.86
CA GLU A 77 -8.43 1.42 3.12
C GLU A 77 -8.83 1.47 4.61
N VAL A 78 -8.32 0.55 5.46
CA VAL A 78 -8.46 0.59 6.92
C VAL A 78 -8.14 1.95 7.53
N SER A 79 -7.16 2.66 6.96
CA SER A 79 -6.73 3.99 7.40
C SER A 79 -7.80 5.08 7.24
N MET A 80 -8.75 4.87 6.32
CA MET A 80 -9.87 5.77 6.07
C MET A 80 -11.15 5.33 6.80
N TYR A 81 -11.15 4.14 7.42
CA TYR A 81 -12.33 3.58 8.06
C TYR A 81 -12.51 4.10 9.49
N ASN A 82 -13.66 4.73 9.74
CA ASN A 82 -14.03 5.15 11.08
C ASN A 82 -14.69 3.99 11.85
N PHE A 83 -13.92 3.32 12.71
CA PHE A 83 -14.41 2.22 13.54
C PHE A 83 -15.47 2.62 14.57
N HIS A 84 -15.55 3.90 14.96
CA HIS A 84 -16.53 4.38 15.92
C HIS A 84 -17.92 4.46 15.31
N THR A 85 -18.06 5.11 14.15
CA THR A 85 -19.35 5.21 13.44
C THR A 85 -19.66 3.94 12.65
N GLY A 86 -18.64 3.30 12.08
CA GLY A 86 -18.79 2.27 11.07
C GLY A 86 -19.52 2.75 9.82
N GLY A 87 -19.76 1.84 8.88
CA GLY A 87 -20.60 2.08 7.71
C GLY A 87 -19.88 1.90 6.37
N TYR A 88 -20.66 1.91 5.29
CA TYR A 88 -20.12 1.81 3.94
C TYR A 88 -19.59 3.16 3.47
N SER A 89 -18.44 3.14 2.78
CA SER A 89 -18.00 4.21 1.91
C SER A 89 -17.31 3.62 0.69
N THR A 90 -17.33 4.34 -0.44
CA THR A 90 -16.59 3.92 -1.64
C THR A 90 -15.08 3.89 -1.43
N ALA A 91 -14.57 4.56 -0.40
CA ALA A 91 -13.16 4.58 -0.05
C ALA A 91 -12.75 3.44 0.89
N THR A 92 -13.70 2.69 1.47
CA THR A 92 -13.42 1.67 2.50
C THR A 92 -14.10 0.33 2.25
N GLY A 93 -14.82 0.21 1.13
CA GLY A 93 -15.64 -0.96 0.82
C GLY A 93 -14.84 -2.24 0.62
N HIS A 94 -13.61 -2.14 0.09
CA HIS A 94 -12.77 -3.31 -0.13
C HIS A 94 -12.20 -3.83 1.19
N PHE A 95 -11.72 -2.93 2.06
CA PHE A 95 -11.25 -3.31 3.40
C PHE A 95 -12.37 -3.97 4.20
N THR A 96 -13.55 -3.36 4.24
CA THR A 96 -14.66 -3.89 5.04
C THR A 96 -15.12 -5.26 4.55
N ALA A 97 -15.08 -5.52 3.25
CA ALA A 97 -15.35 -6.85 2.69
C ALA A 97 -14.27 -7.88 3.09
N LEU A 98 -12.99 -7.50 3.00
CA LEU A 98 -11.85 -8.36 3.31
C LEU A 98 -11.89 -8.84 4.78
N VAL A 99 -12.12 -7.93 5.73
CA VAL A 99 -12.13 -8.24 7.16
C VAL A 99 -13.51 -8.63 7.71
N TRP A 100 -14.53 -8.77 6.85
CA TRP A 100 -15.91 -9.02 7.29
C TRP A 100 -16.02 -10.32 8.09
N ARG A 101 -16.37 -10.21 9.37
CA ARG A 101 -16.42 -11.36 10.30
C ARG A 101 -17.39 -12.46 9.85
N GLY A 102 -18.53 -12.11 9.25
CA GLY A 102 -19.54 -13.06 8.79
C GLY A 102 -19.18 -13.82 7.50
N THR A 103 -18.13 -13.41 6.79
CA THR A 103 -17.66 -14.08 5.57
C THR A 103 -16.76 -15.26 5.95
N SER A 104 -16.92 -16.39 5.26
CA SER A 104 -16.20 -17.65 5.55
C SER A 104 -15.43 -18.22 4.36
N SER A 105 -15.79 -17.84 3.14
CA SER A 105 -15.27 -18.43 1.91
C SER A 105 -14.82 -17.35 0.93
N LEU A 106 -13.74 -17.62 0.21
CA LEU A 106 -13.09 -16.74 -0.76
C LEU A 106 -12.97 -17.47 -2.12
N GLY A 107 -13.25 -16.76 -3.21
CA GLY A 107 -12.85 -17.15 -4.56
C GLY A 107 -12.00 -16.07 -5.19
N VAL A 108 -10.97 -16.44 -5.94
CA VAL A 108 -10.02 -15.50 -6.55
C VAL A 108 -9.83 -15.82 -8.03
N GLY A 109 -9.97 -14.81 -8.88
CA GLY A 109 -9.72 -14.86 -10.31
C GLY A 109 -8.64 -13.88 -10.70
N ILE A 110 -7.73 -14.29 -11.58
CA ILE A 110 -6.62 -13.44 -12.06
C ILE A 110 -6.51 -13.58 -13.57
N ALA A 111 -6.49 -12.48 -14.31
CA ALA A 111 -6.30 -12.50 -15.76
C ALA A 111 -5.48 -11.30 -16.24
N GLN A 112 -4.73 -11.47 -17.32
CA GLN A 112 -3.98 -10.38 -17.94
C GLN A 112 -4.66 -9.95 -19.24
N SER A 113 -4.82 -8.64 -19.46
CA SER A 113 -5.35 -8.09 -20.71
C SER A 113 -4.29 -8.05 -21.80
N GLY A 114 -4.73 -7.86 -23.05
CA GLY A 114 -3.83 -7.69 -24.20
C GLY A 114 -2.91 -6.46 -24.08
N SER A 115 -3.26 -5.46 -23.27
CA SER A 115 -2.41 -4.31 -22.97
C SER A 115 -1.41 -4.54 -21.83
N GLY A 116 -1.39 -5.75 -21.26
CA GLY A 116 -0.48 -6.13 -20.17
C GLY A 116 -0.96 -5.74 -18.77
N ARG A 117 -2.22 -5.31 -18.61
CA ARG A 117 -2.81 -5.06 -17.29
C ARG A 117 -3.26 -6.35 -16.61
N THR A 118 -2.99 -6.48 -15.32
CA THR A 118 -3.46 -7.59 -14.50
C THR A 118 -4.78 -7.20 -13.82
N TYR A 119 -5.78 -8.04 -13.95
CA TYR A 119 -7.09 -7.94 -13.30
C TYR A 119 -7.20 -9.00 -12.22
N VAL A 120 -7.58 -8.60 -11.00
CA VAL A 120 -7.81 -9.48 -9.86
C VAL A 120 -9.24 -9.30 -9.37
N VAL A 121 -9.94 -10.40 -9.20
CA VAL A 121 -11.33 -10.45 -8.71
C VAL A 121 -11.34 -11.34 -7.47
N ALA A 122 -11.88 -10.84 -6.37
CA ALA A 122 -12.14 -11.62 -5.16
C ALA A 122 -13.63 -11.69 -4.89
N HIS A 123 -14.19 -12.90 -4.82
CA HIS A 123 -15.58 -13.18 -4.44
C HIS A 123 -15.65 -13.71 -3.01
N TYR A 124 -16.59 -13.19 -2.22
CA TYR A 124 -16.73 -13.47 -0.79
C TYR A 124 -18.09 -14.08 -0.48
N TYR A 125 -18.12 -15.16 0.32
CA TYR A 125 -19.38 -15.77 0.77
C TYR A 125 -19.39 -16.17 2.26
N PRO A 126 -20.48 -15.90 3.00
CA PRO A 126 -21.57 -14.97 2.67
C PRO A 126 -21.07 -13.54 2.35
N PRO A 127 -21.83 -12.74 1.58
CA PRO A 127 -21.46 -11.37 1.25
C PRO A 127 -21.28 -10.51 2.51
N GLY A 128 -20.33 -9.58 2.43
CA GLY A 128 -20.11 -8.56 3.44
C GLY A 128 -20.87 -7.26 3.16
N ASN A 129 -20.46 -6.18 3.83
CA ASN A 129 -20.90 -4.81 3.57
C ASN A 129 -22.43 -4.58 3.66
N HIS A 130 -23.13 -5.39 4.46
CA HIS A 130 -24.54 -5.18 4.73
C HIS A 130 -24.76 -3.93 5.58
N ALA A 131 -25.62 -3.02 5.08
CA ALA A 131 -26.01 -1.81 5.80
C ALA A 131 -26.53 -2.14 7.21
N GLY A 132 -26.09 -1.35 8.20
CA GLY A 132 -26.44 -1.56 9.61
C GLY A 132 -25.68 -2.71 10.30
N GLN A 133 -24.80 -3.44 9.61
CA GLN A 133 -24.07 -4.58 10.18
C GLN A 133 -22.56 -4.36 10.34
N PHE A 134 -22.07 -3.14 10.09
CA PHE A 134 -20.63 -2.86 10.03
C PHE A 134 -19.93 -3.01 11.38
N GLN A 135 -20.47 -2.42 12.46
CA GLN A 135 -19.80 -2.44 13.77
C GLN A 135 -19.64 -3.86 14.36
N GLN A 136 -20.57 -4.78 14.08
CA GLN A 136 -20.42 -6.17 14.53
C GLN A 136 -19.45 -7.00 13.69
N ASN A 137 -19.18 -6.58 12.44
CA ASN A 137 -18.40 -7.35 11.47
C ASN A 137 -17.00 -6.79 11.18
N VAL A 138 -16.77 -5.49 11.39
CA VAL A 138 -15.52 -4.80 11.10
C VAL A 138 -14.98 -4.21 12.40
N ARG A 139 -14.09 -4.95 13.05
CA ARG A 139 -13.52 -4.58 14.35
C ARG A 139 -12.20 -3.85 14.19
N PRO A 140 -11.78 -3.00 15.14
CA PRO A 140 -10.42 -2.46 15.17
C PRO A 140 -9.38 -3.58 15.21
N ALA A 141 -8.15 -3.28 14.76
CA ALA A 141 -7.03 -4.19 14.94
C ALA A 141 -6.79 -4.41 16.44
N GLN A 142 -6.59 -5.66 16.84
CA GLN A 142 -6.25 -6.01 18.21
C GLN A 142 -4.77 -5.69 18.43
N ASN A 143 -4.48 -4.72 19.30
CA ASN A 143 -3.12 -4.51 19.80
C ASN A 143 -2.69 -5.82 20.48
N GLY A 144 -1.71 -6.52 19.90
CA GLY A 144 -1.32 -7.86 20.30
C GLY A 144 -0.98 -7.92 21.79
N VAL A 145 -1.83 -8.59 22.56
CA VAL A 145 -1.43 -9.13 23.86
C VAL A 145 -1.00 -10.57 23.62
N ALA A 146 0.29 -10.81 23.92
CA ALA A 146 1.00 -12.08 24.10
C ALA A 146 1.85 -12.61 22.92
N ALA A 147 3.12 -12.23 22.94
CA ALA A 147 4.18 -13.19 23.27
C ALA A 147 5.13 -12.53 24.29
N GLN A 148 5.04 -12.96 25.56
CA GLN A 148 6.09 -12.70 26.54
C GLN A 148 7.35 -13.41 26.05
N GLN A 149 8.31 -12.66 25.52
CA GLN A 149 9.71 -13.07 25.57
C GLN A 149 10.30 -12.51 26.86
N ASN A 150 10.43 -13.40 27.85
CA ASN A 150 11.40 -13.24 28.92
C ASN A 150 12.80 -13.29 28.30
N GLY A 151 13.63 -12.28 28.54
CA GLY A 151 15.08 -12.46 28.51
C GLY A 151 15.88 -11.38 27.77
N ALA A 152 16.66 -10.65 28.57
CA ALA A 152 17.82 -9.83 28.22
C ALA A 152 17.58 -8.51 27.46
N ALA A 153 17.65 -7.43 28.22
CA ALA A 153 17.96 -6.10 27.71
C ALA A 153 19.28 -6.15 26.92
N ASN A 154 19.20 -6.02 25.60
CA ASN A 154 20.34 -5.70 24.75
C ASN A 154 20.18 -4.26 24.25
N ASN A 155 20.99 -3.39 24.83
CA ASN A 155 21.14 -1.99 24.46
C ASN A 155 21.93 -1.91 23.14
N HIS A 156 21.29 -2.27 22.03
CA HIS A 156 21.77 -1.93 20.69
C HIS A 156 20.92 -0.77 20.17
N GLN A 157 21.49 0.43 20.14
CA GLN A 157 20.92 1.54 19.37
C GLN A 157 20.79 1.08 17.91
N GLN A 158 19.58 0.77 17.46
CA GLN A 158 19.27 0.52 16.06
C GLN A 158 19.73 1.72 15.21
N SER A 159 20.33 1.44 14.06
CA SER A 159 20.77 2.46 13.10
C SER A 159 19.61 3.37 12.71
N ALA A 160 19.93 4.60 12.33
CA ALA A 160 18.92 5.59 11.92
C ALA A 160 18.06 5.08 10.74
N SER A 161 18.63 4.28 9.84
CA SER A 161 17.92 3.64 8.73
C SER A 161 17.00 2.51 9.18
N ALA A 162 17.43 1.67 10.13
CA ALA A 162 16.61 0.58 10.67
C ALA A 162 15.35 1.10 11.40
N GLN A 163 15.40 2.31 11.98
CA GLN A 163 14.22 2.95 12.59
C GLN A 163 13.14 3.33 11.58
N LEU A 164 13.51 3.47 10.30
CA LEU A 164 12.61 3.89 9.23
C LEU A 164 12.01 2.70 8.48
N ASP A 165 12.60 1.51 8.63
CA ASP A 165 12.24 0.31 7.88
C ASP A 165 10.75 -0.04 8.00
N GLY A 166 10.15 -0.40 6.87
CA GLY A 166 8.76 -0.81 6.72
C GLY A 166 7.87 0.25 6.06
N GLN A 167 6.57 0.06 6.19
CA GLN A 167 5.57 0.90 5.54
C GLN A 167 5.45 2.25 6.24
N LYS A 168 5.60 3.34 5.48
CA LYS A 168 5.65 4.70 6.01
C LYS A 168 4.90 5.69 5.14
N PHE A 169 4.43 6.73 5.81
CA PHE A 169 4.08 8.01 5.19
C PHE A 169 5.23 8.98 5.34
N VAL A 170 5.49 9.74 4.27
CA VAL A 170 6.53 10.78 4.25
C VAL A 170 5.82 12.13 4.13
N ARG A 171 5.60 12.80 5.27
CA ARG A 171 4.88 14.07 5.33
C ARG A 171 5.86 15.24 5.35
N SER A 172 5.73 16.19 4.44
CA SER A 172 6.55 17.40 4.43
C SER A 172 6.20 18.35 5.58
N HIS A 173 7.09 19.31 5.81
CA HIS A 173 6.86 20.45 6.70
C HIS A 173 5.54 21.19 6.42
N TYR A 174 5.12 21.29 5.15
CA TYR A 174 3.86 21.94 4.75
C TYR A 174 2.62 21.07 4.94
N GLY A 175 2.77 19.85 5.47
CA GLY A 175 1.69 18.95 5.80
C GLY A 175 1.19 18.08 4.64
N ALA A 176 1.81 18.17 3.47
CA ALA A 176 1.53 17.34 2.30
C ALA A 176 2.36 16.04 2.31
N TYR A 177 1.95 15.03 1.56
CA TYR A 177 2.56 13.70 1.55
C TYR A 177 3.26 13.40 0.23
N LEU A 178 4.47 12.84 0.31
CA LEU A 178 5.23 12.43 -0.86
C LEU A 178 4.47 11.33 -1.61
N ARG A 179 4.29 11.51 -2.91
CA ARG A 179 3.46 10.63 -3.74
C ARG A 179 4.22 10.08 -4.93
N ALA A 180 3.99 8.81 -5.24
CA ALA A 180 4.33 8.17 -6.51
C ALA A 180 3.05 7.78 -7.25
N TRP A 181 2.81 8.34 -8.44
CA TRP A 181 1.56 8.08 -9.17
C TRP A 181 1.72 8.20 -10.69
N ARG A 182 0.69 7.79 -11.44
CA ARG A 182 0.69 7.80 -12.92
C ARG A 182 -0.04 9.00 -13.54
N GLY A 183 -0.16 10.09 -12.78
CA GLY A 183 -0.91 11.27 -13.21
C GLY A 183 -2.42 11.01 -13.36
N PRO A 184 -3.17 12.03 -13.81
CA PRO A 184 -4.59 11.88 -14.13
C PRO A 184 -4.78 10.80 -15.19
N ASN A 185 -5.77 9.92 -15.01
CA ASN A 185 -6.10 8.82 -15.93
C ASN A 185 -5.03 7.71 -16.08
N CYS A 186 -4.09 7.58 -15.14
CA CYS A 186 -3.10 6.49 -15.13
C CYS A 186 -2.24 6.42 -16.41
N GLY A 187 -1.71 7.56 -16.84
CA GLY A 187 -0.86 7.71 -18.03
C GLY A 187 0.44 6.90 -18.00
N PRO A 188 1.19 6.83 -19.12
CA PRO A 188 2.39 5.99 -19.23
C PRO A 188 3.52 6.40 -18.29
N ASN A 189 3.55 7.66 -17.86
CA ASN A 189 4.65 8.24 -17.11
C ASN A 189 4.38 8.22 -15.61
N TRP A 190 5.40 7.84 -14.86
CA TRP A 190 5.43 7.94 -13.41
C TRP A 190 5.83 9.35 -12.99
N LEU A 191 5.15 9.86 -11.97
CA LEU A 191 5.33 11.21 -11.43
C LEU A 191 5.57 11.13 -9.92
N VAL A 192 6.37 12.06 -9.43
CA VAL A 192 6.60 12.30 -8.01
C VAL A 192 6.20 13.73 -7.69
N ASP A 193 5.28 13.90 -6.74
CA ASP A 193 4.84 15.20 -6.26
C ASP A 193 4.42 15.12 -4.78
N MET A 194 3.94 16.23 -4.23
CA MET A 194 3.34 16.28 -2.90
C MET A 194 1.83 16.39 -3.00
N ALA A 195 1.10 15.54 -2.28
CA ALA A 195 -0.35 15.52 -2.27
C ALA A 195 -0.93 16.02 -0.93
N PRO A 196 -2.06 16.74 -0.94
CA PRO A 196 -2.71 17.24 0.28
C PRO A 196 -3.44 16.15 1.09
N HIS A 197 -3.58 14.94 0.54
CA HIS A 197 -4.30 13.83 1.15
C HIS A 197 -3.43 12.59 1.26
N CYS A 198 -3.72 11.77 2.26
CA CYS A 198 -3.05 10.51 2.55
C CYS A 198 -3.83 9.38 1.87
N LYS A 199 -3.54 9.10 0.59
CA LYS A 199 -4.18 8.03 -0.20
C LYS A 199 -3.11 6.98 -0.60
N GLU A 200 -3.50 5.97 -1.38
CA GLU A 200 -2.64 4.81 -1.72
C GLU A 200 -1.36 5.17 -2.48
N CYS A 201 -1.35 6.26 -3.26
CA CYS A 201 -0.18 6.69 -4.03
C CYS A 201 0.89 7.35 -3.14
N GLU A 202 0.54 7.68 -1.90
CA GLU A 202 1.37 8.38 -0.92
C GLU A 202 2.07 7.42 0.07
N HIS A 203 1.90 6.11 -0.15
CA HIS A 203 2.51 5.06 0.65
C HIS A 203 3.89 4.70 0.11
N TRP A 204 4.85 4.55 1.03
CA TRP A 204 6.19 4.10 0.70
C TRP A 204 6.59 2.92 1.58
N HIS A 205 7.22 1.91 0.99
CA HIS A 205 7.99 0.95 1.75
C HIS A 205 9.41 1.50 1.83
N ILE A 206 9.81 1.93 3.03
CA ILE A 206 11.19 2.34 3.27
C ILE A 206 11.95 1.09 3.66
N GLU A 207 12.96 0.70 2.88
CA GLU A 207 13.79 -0.48 3.18
C GLU A 207 15.13 -0.03 3.76
N ASP A 208 15.60 -0.67 4.83
CA ASP A 208 16.96 -0.47 5.35
C ASP A 208 18.02 -1.15 4.46
N HIS A 209 19.03 -0.39 4.07
CA HIS A 209 20.17 -0.82 3.26
C HIS A 209 21.49 -0.48 3.97
N GLY A 210 21.59 -0.82 5.26
CA GLY A 210 22.85 -0.75 6.02
C GLY A 210 23.34 0.69 6.24
N GLY A 211 22.48 1.53 6.81
CA GLY A 211 22.77 2.96 7.06
C GLY A 211 22.25 3.90 5.99
N LYS A 212 21.70 3.35 4.90
CA LYS A 212 20.92 4.05 3.89
C LYS A 212 19.51 3.48 3.83
N VAL A 213 18.63 4.19 3.15
CA VAL A 213 17.28 3.73 2.86
C VAL A 213 16.95 3.87 1.39
N VAL A 214 16.05 3.04 0.89
CA VAL A 214 15.39 3.26 -0.40
C VAL A 214 13.90 3.47 -0.15
N PHE A 215 13.28 4.36 -0.92
CA PHE A 215 11.83 4.54 -0.91
C PHE A 215 11.24 3.77 -2.07
N ARG A 216 10.60 2.64 -1.78
CA ARG A 216 9.90 1.83 -2.77
C ARG A 216 8.41 2.19 -2.78
N ALA A 217 7.90 2.63 -3.94
CA ALA A 217 6.48 2.88 -4.13
C ALA A 217 5.71 1.55 -4.20
N TYR A 218 4.45 1.55 -3.72
CA TYR A 218 3.52 0.42 -3.85
C TYR A 218 2.94 0.35 -5.27
N CYS A 219 3.83 0.13 -6.22
CA CYS A 219 3.49 -0.07 -7.61
C CYS A 219 4.40 -1.12 -8.22
N SER A 220 3.96 -1.66 -9.33
CA SER A 220 4.77 -2.61 -10.08
C SER A 220 4.81 -2.24 -11.56
N PRO A 221 5.95 -2.47 -12.24
CA PRO A 221 7.21 -2.92 -11.67
C PRO A 221 7.72 -1.93 -10.60
N ALA A 222 8.32 -2.45 -9.53
CA ALA A 222 8.73 -1.68 -8.36
C ALA A 222 9.45 -0.40 -8.78
N LYS A 223 9.01 0.73 -8.21
CA LYS A 223 9.61 2.04 -8.46
C LYS A 223 10.28 2.57 -7.21
N TYR A 224 11.48 3.10 -7.36
CA TYR A 224 12.30 3.63 -6.29
C TYR A 224 12.55 5.12 -6.50
N LEU A 225 12.42 5.91 -5.43
CA LEU A 225 12.68 7.35 -5.47
C LEU A 225 14.16 7.61 -5.80
N ARG A 226 14.43 8.30 -6.89
CA ARG A 226 15.77 8.57 -7.41
C ARG A 226 16.10 10.05 -7.38
N ALA A 227 17.33 10.36 -6.96
CA ALA A 227 17.92 11.69 -7.09
C ALA A 227 18.78 11.77 -8.35
N ASN A 228 18.53 12.74 -9.22
CA ASN A 228 19.34 12.97 -10.42
C ASN A 228 20.34 14.13 -10.20
N GLN A 229 21.42 14.11 -10.98
CA GLN A 229 22.48 15.11 -10.91
C GLN A 229 22.02 16.53 -11.32
N ASP A 230 20.97 16.62 -12.13
CA ASP A 230 20.37 17.89 -12.57
C ASP A 230 19.48 18.55 -11.50
N GLY A 231 19.33 17.93 -10.33
CA GLY A 231 18.50 18.43 -9.23
C GLY A 231 17.05 17.94 -9.25
N SER A 232 16.66 17.14 -10.26
CA SER A 232 15.33 16.51 -10.33
C SER A 232 15.23 15.26 -9.45
N VAL A 233 13.99 14.92 -9.09
CA VAL A 233 13.64 13.69 -8.38
C VAL A 233 12.60 12.95 -9.20
N ASP A 234 12.85 11.68 -9.48
CA ASP A 234 11.95 10.82 -10.25
C ASP A 234 11.91 9.39 -9.70
N LEU A 235 11.43 8.44 -10.51
CA LEU A 235 11.23 7.04 -10.13
C LEU A 235 12.00 6.10 -11.05
N ALA A 236 12.83 5.24 -10.48
CA ALA A 236 13.63 4.24 -11.20
C ALA A 236 13.14 2.81 -10.95
N GLY A 237 13.47 1.89 -11.85
CA GLY A 237 13.07 0.47 -11.75
C GLY A 237 14.00 -0.42 -10.91
N HIS A 238 15.00 0.16 -10.24
CA HIS A 238 16.02 -0.57 -9.49
C HIS A 238 16.48 0.25 -8.28
N ALA A 239 16.99 -0.43 -7.26
CA ALA A 239 17.64 0.16 -6.11
C ALA A 239 19.16 0.14 -6.30
N GLN A 240 19.73 1.23 -6.81
CA GLN A 240 21.16 1.44 -6.96
C GLN A 240 21.59 2.69 -6.20
N ALA A 241 22.83 3.14 -6.41
CA ALA A 241 23.41 4.23 -5.64
C ALA A 241 22.56 5.52 -5.66
N TRP A 242 21.84 5.80 -6.76
CA TRP A 242 21.08 7.05 -6.95
C TRP A 242 19.70 7.02 -6.29
N GLU A 243 19.20 5.83 -5.97
CA GLU A 243 17.95 5.59 -5.23
C GLU A 243 18.19 5.41 -3.73
N MET A 244 19.46 5.36 -3.31
CA MET A 244 19.83 5.25 -1.90
C MET A 244 19.96 6.62 -1.25
N TRP A 245 19.22 6.80 -0.17
CA TRP A 245 19.16 8.02 0.62
C TRP A 245 19.82 7.80 1.98
N THR A 246 20.60 8.75 2.45
CA THR A 246 21.14 8.75 3.80
C THR A 246 20.15 9.45 4.73
N PRO A 247 19.47 8.73 5.63
CA PRO A 247 18.53 9.35 6.56
C PRO A 247 19.30 10.09 7.67
N VAL A 248 18.88 11.31 7.97
CA VAL A 248 19.45 12.15 9.03
C VAL A 248 18.33 12.55 9.97
N ARG A 249 18.48 12.20 11.25
CA ARG A 249 17.51 12.55 12.29
C ARG A 249 17.79 13.97 12.81
N ASN A 250 16.80 14.84 12.71
CA ASN A 250 16.89 16.23 13.15
C ASN A 250 16.62 16.35 14.66
N ALA A 251 17.10 17.44 15.28
CA ALA A 251 16.93 17.70 16.71
C ALA A 251 15.44 17.82 17.14
N ASN A 252 14.58 18.27 16.23
CA ASN A 252 13.13 18.35 16.45
C ASN A 252 12.37 17.03 16.21
N GLY A 253 13.09 15.92 15.95
CA GLY A 253 12.52 14.59 15.74
C GLY A 253 12.06 14.30 14.31
N THR A 254 12.15 15.28 13.39
CA THR A 254 11.91 15.05 11.95
C THR A 254 13.11 14.36 11.29
N TRP A 255 12.95 14.02 10.02
CA TRP A 255 13.95 13.38 9.19
C TRP A 255 14.29 14.20 7.96
N SER A 256 15.55 14.17 7.56
CA SER A 256 16.03 14.70 6.28
C SER A 256 16.74 13.60 5.51
N PHE A 257 16.65 13.62 4.18
CA PHE A 257 17.18 12.56 3.33
C PHE A 257 18.22 13.13 2.38
N ARG A 258 19.47 12.69 2.52
CA ARG A 258 20.58 13.13 1.68
C ARG A 258 20.80 12.15 0.53
N SER A 259 20.80 12.66 -0.70
CA SER A 259 21.06 11.90 -1.91
C SER A 259 22.53 11.44 -2.01
N HIS A 260 22.80 10.54 -2.95
CA HIS A 260 24.15 10.14 -3.33
C HIS A 260 25.05 11.32 -3.74
N HIS A 261 24.46 12.36 -4.34
CA HIS A 261 25.18 13.55 -4.82
C HIS A 261 25.41 14.59 -3.72
N GLY A 262 25.03 14.27 -2.47
CA GLY A 262 25.22 15.15 -1.33
C GLY A 262 24.18 16.27 -1.20
N THR A 263 23.15 16.27 -2.06
CA THR A 263 21.99 17.17 -2.02
C THR A 263 20.85 16.59 -1.18
N TRP A 264 19.87 17.41 -0.81
CA TRP A 264 18.80 17.05 0.11
C TRP A 264 17.44 16.97 -0.60
N LEU A 265 16.64 15.96 -0.26
CA LEU A 265 15.25 15.87 -0.71
C LEU A 265 14.46 17.07 -0.20
N ARG A 266 13.75 17.75 -1.10
CA ARG A 266 13.02 18.98 -0.81
C ARG A 266 11.59 18.89 -1.31
N ALA A 267 10.65 19.27 -0.45
CA ALA A 267 9.23 19.41 -0.79
C ALA A 267 8.83 20.89 -0.79
N GLN A 268 8.41 21.42 -1.93
CA GLN A 268 8.04 22.83 -2.08
C GLN A 268 6.55 23.08 -1.77
N PRO A 269 6.16 24.31 -1.37
CA PRO A 269 4.77 24.65 -1.08
C PRO A 269 3.81 24.43 -2.26
N ASN A 270 4.31 24.55 -3.49
CA ASN A 270 3.55 24.34 -4.74
C ASN A 270 3.40 22.85 -5.12
N GLY A 271 3.89 21.93 -4.28
CA GLY A 271 3.80 20.49 -4.47
C GLY A 271 4.95 19.86 -5.27
N VAL A 272 5.92 20.66 -5.72
CA VAL A 272 7.09 20.16 -6.46
C VAL A 272 8.08 19.47 -5.50
N VAL A 273 8.60 18.31 -5.92
CA VAL A 273 9.68 17.60 -5.25
C VAL A 273 10.98 17.81 -6.05
N SER A 274 12.04 18.21 -5.37
CA SER A 274 13.34 18.51 -6.00
C SER A 274 14.50 18.23 -5.05
N LEU A 275 15.73 18.53 -5.48
CA LEU A 275 16.92 18.50 -4.64
C LEU A 275 17.42 19.91 -4.33
N GLN A 276 18.13 20.08 -3.22
CA GLN A 276 18.76 21.34 -2.83
C GLN A 276 20.12 21.12 -2.14
N THR A 277 21.00 22.12 -2.22
CA THR A 277 22.37 22.05 -1.67
C THR A 277 22.50 22.43 -0.18
N HIS A 278 21.44 22.98 0.43
CA HIS A 278 21.43 23.47 1.82
C HIS A 278 20.22 22.93 2.57
N ALA A 279 20.38 22.56 3.84
CA ALA A 279 19.28 22.08 4.70
C ALA A 279 18.56 23.25 5.39
N LYS A 280 17.30 23.47 5.03
CA LYS A 280 16.34 24.41 5.63
C LYS A 280 15.11 23.61 6.11
N ALA A 281 13.97 24.27 6.32
CA ALA A 281 12.76 23.63 6.85
C ALA A 281 12.04 22.76 5.80
N ASP A 282 12.20 23.09 4.52
CA ASP A 282 11.60 22.42 3.36
C ASP A 282 12.26 21.07 3.01
N GLU A 283 13.32 20.70 3.72
CA GLU A 283 14.01 19.41 3.65
C GLU A 283 13.71 18.50 4.87
N GLN A 284 12.74 18.89 5.70
CA GLN A 284 12.34 18.15 6.90
C GLN A 284 11.00 17.44 6.70
N PHE A 285 10.99 16.16 7.04
CA PHE A 285 9.85 15.27 6.88
C PHE A 285 9.51 14.59 8.20
N THR A 286 8.21 14.50 8.48
CA THR A 286 7.71 13.62 9.54
C THR A 286 7.46 12.26 8.93
N ILE A 287 8.07 11.24 9.51
CA ILE A 287 7.89 9.85 9.10
C ILE A 287 6.89 9.20 10.05
N GLY A 288 5.71 8.90 9.53
CA GLY A 288 4.66 8.21 10.26
C GLY A 288 4.67 6.72 9.92
N ALA A 289 4.48 5.88 10.93
CA ALA A 289 4.07 4.50 10.68
C ALA A 289 2.73 4.51 9.95
N TRP A 290 2.60 3.60 8.99
CA TRP A 290 1.30 3.17 8.46
C TRP A 290 0.75 2.06 9.35
#